data_AF-A0A537US24-F1
#
_entry.id   AF-A0A537US24-F1
#
_cell.length_a   1.000
_cell.length_b   1.000
_cell.length_c   1.000
_cell.angle_alpha   90.00
_cell.angle_beta   90.00
_cell.angle_gamma   90.00
#
_symmetry.space_group_name_H-M   'P 1'
#
loop_
_entity.id
_entity.type
_entity.pdbx_description
1 polymer ?
#
loop_
_entity_poly.entity_id
_entity_poly.type
_entity_poly.pdbx_seq_one_letter_code
_entity_poly.pdbx_strand_id
1 'polypeptide(L)'
;MALGIAVLAGGALLLVRAVPEQKFVEYRMDEPQDAPIAIAAGIDGSIWFTIDHANAIGRLRNGRIERLPTSGRNIEPIGLAIADDGSAWYT
;
A
#
# COMPACT_ATOMS: atom_id res chain seq x y z
N MET A 1 13.98 0.31 26.57
CA MET A 1 15.23 0.21 27.35
C MET A 1 15.79 -1.19 27.16
N ALA A 2 16.84 -1.33 26.35
CA ALA A 2 17.70 -2.49 26.30
C ALA A 2 19.13 -1.93 26.25
N LEU A 3 19.95 -2.31 27.23
CA LEU A 3 21.26 -1.74 27.50
C LEU A 3 22.31 -2.46 26.63
N GLY A 4 22.92 -1.75 25.68
CA GLY A 4 24.07 -2.25 24.91
C GLY A 4 25.36 -1.69 25.49
N ILE A 5 26.29 -2.58 25.84
CA ILE A 5 27.60 -2.24 26.44
C ILE A 5 28.45 -1.47 25.42
N ALA A 6 29.00 -0.32 25.82
CA ALA A 6 30.03 0.40 25.09
C ALA A 6 31.41 0.05 25.65
N VAL A 7 32.32 -0.43 24.79
CA VAL A 7 33.75 -0.50 25.08
C VAL A 7 34.41 0.66 24.34
N LEU A 8 34.99 1.61 25.08
CA LEU A 8 35.66 2.79 24.54
C LEU A 8 37.17 2.55 24.46
N ALA A 9 37.67 2.36 23.24
CA ALA A 9 39.06 2.61 22.90
C ALA A 9 39.07 3.52 21.66
N GLY A 10 39.29 4.83 21.90
CA GLY A 10 39.74 5.81 20.92
C GLY A 10 38.90 6.03 19.65
N GLY A 11 38.13 7.13 19.62
CA GLY A 11 37.80 7.83 18.37
C GLY A 11 36.44 7.52 17.75
N ALA A 12 35.53 8.49 17.88
CA ALA A 12 34.22 8.63 17.23
C ALA A 12 33.22 7.48 17.45
N LEU A 13 32.28 7.69 18.37
CA LEU A 13 30.98 7.02 18.33
C LEU A 13 30.23 7.55 17.09
N LEU A 14 30.39 6.88 15.95
CA LEU A 14 29.41 6.98 14.88
C LEU A 14 28.09 6.44 15.43
N LEU A 15 27.22 7.33 15.89
CA LEU A 15 25.80 7.03 15.99
C LEU A 15 25.28 6.89 14.56
N VAL A 16 25.55 5.74 13.94
CA VAL A 16 24.82 5.34 12.74
C VAL A 16 23.40 5.12 13.21
N ARG A 17 22.49 6.03 12.85
CA ARG A 17 21.06 5.79 13.00
C ARG A 17 20.78 4.53 12.18
N ALA A 18 20.54 3.41 12.84
CA ALA A 18 20.06 2.21 12.19
C ALA A 18 18.78 2.61 11.45
N VAL A 19 18.85 2.63 10.12
CA VAL A 19 17.65 2.75 9.30
C VAL A 19 16.97 1.39 9.46
N PRO A 20 15.75 1.32 10.02
CA PRO A 20 15.05 0.04 10.08
C PRO A 20 14.99 -0.52 8.66
N GLU A 21 15.29 -1.82 8.51
CA GLU A 21 15.15 -2.49 7.21
C GLU A 21 13.78 -2.15 6.63
N GLN A 22 13.79 -1.53 5.44
CA GLN A 22 12.55 -1.32 4.70
C GLN A 22 12.07 -2.69 4.25
N LYS A 23 11.04 -3.20 4.93
CA LYS A 23 10.36 -4.42 4.50
C LYS A 23 9.44 -4.06 3.34
N PHE A 24 9.78 -4.54 2.15
CA PHE A 24 8.85 -4.56 1.03
C PHE A 24 7.96 -5.80 1.13
N VAL A 25 6.65 -5.61 0.99
CA VAL A 25 5.68 -6.71 0.94
C VAL A 25 4.95 -6.59 -0.38
N GLU A 26 5.01 -7.64 -1.19
CA GLU A 26 4.28 -7.74 -2.45
C GLU A 26 2.95 -8.44 -2.26
N TYR A 27 1.90 -7.84 -2.81
CA TYR A 27 0.60 -8.49 -2.97
C TYR A 27 0.36 -8.67 -4.47
N ARG A 28 0.27 -9.92 -4.92
CA ARG A 28 0.03 -10.22 -6.33
C ARG A 28 -1.46 -10.19 -6.62
N MET A 29 -1.82 -9.63 -7.77
CA MET A 29 -3.15 -9.78 -8.33
C MET A 29 -3.40 -11.24 -8.70
N ASP A 30 -4.64 -11.69 -8.57
CA ASP A 30 -5.04 -13.04 -8.97
C ASP A 30 -5.08 -13.18 -10.51
N GLU A 31 -5.45 -12.10 -11.20
CA GLU A 31 -5.55 -12.04 -12.65
C GLU A 31 -4.29 -11.38 -13.25
N PRO A 32 -3.55 -12.05 -14.15
CA PRO A 32 -2.32 -11.50 -14.74
C PRO A 32 -2.49 -10.22 -15.54
N GLN A 33 -3.68 -9.98 -16.10
CA GLN A 33 -4.02 -8.79 -16.87
C GLN A 33 -4.44 -7.59 -16.01
N ASP A 34 -4.73 -7.81 -14.72
CA ASP A 34 -5.11 -6.72 -13.83
C ASP A 34 -3.92 -5.79 -13.64
N ALA A 35 -4.09 -4.52 -14.03
CA ALA A 35 -3.05 -3.51 -13.94
C ALA A 35 -3.44 -2.43 -12.91
N PRO A 36 -2.99 -2.52 -11.64
CA PRO A 36 -3.23 -1.48 -10.65
C PRO A 36 -2.59 -0.15 -11.06
N ILE A 37 -3.35 0.96 -11.04
CA ILE A 37 -2.85 2.29 -11.44
C ILE A 37 -2.76 3.25 -10.24
N ALA A 38 -3.90 3.68 -9.72
CA ALA A 38 -3.97 4.67 -8.65
C ALA A 38 -4.22 3.98 -7.31
N ILE A 39 -3.70 4.56 -6.22
CA ILE A 39 -3.91 4.04 -4.86
C ILE A 39 -4.35 5.14 -3.90
N ALA A 40 -5.16 4.78 -2.90
CA ALA A 40 -5.54 5.66 -1.81
C ALA A 40 -5.69 4.88 -0.50
N ALA A 41 -5.15 5.44 0.58
CA ALA A 41 -5.28 4.84 1.91
C ALA A 41 -6.64 5.18 2.52
N GLY A 42 -7.36 4.16 2.99
CA GLY A 42 -8.57 4.30 3.79
C GLY A 42 -8.24 4.44 5.28
N ILE A 43 -9.10 5.14 6.02
CA ILE A 43 -8.96 5.35 7.47
C ILE A 43 -9.05 4.04 8.27
N ASP A 44 -9.65 3.01 7.69
CA ASP A 44 -9.83 1.69 8.30
C ASP A 44 -8.63 0.75 8.08
N GLY A 45 -7.52 1.27 7.55
CA GLY A 45 -6.32 0.53 7.20
C GLY A 45 -6.39 -0.22 5.87
N SER A 46 -7.43 -0.01 5.07
CA SER A 46 -7.49 -0.54 3.70
C SER A 46 -6.63 0.29 2.76
N ILE A 47 -6.10 -0.33 1.71
CA ILE A 47 -5.58 0.37 0.53
C ILE A 47 -6.54 0.12 -0.62
N TRP A 48 -7.17 1.17 -1.11
CA TRP A 48 -7.98 1.13 -2.31
C TRP A 48 -7.10 1.38 -3.52
N PHE A 49 -7.44 0.76 -4.64
CA PHE A 49 -6.72 0.97 -5.89
C PHE A 49 -7.62 0.78 -7.11
N THR A 50 -7.32 1.49 -8.18
CA THR A 50 -7.98 1.28 -9.47
C THR A 50 -7.28 0.16 -10.22
N ILE A 51 -8.02 -0.56 -11.07
CA ILE A 51 -7.49 -1.68 -11.86
C ILE A 51 -7.85 -1.43 -13.32
N ASP A 52 -6.84 -1.17 -14.16
CA ASP A 52 -7.04 -1.14 -15.60
C ASP A 52 -7.19 -2.56 -16.15
N HIS A 53 -7.90 -2.67 -17.28
CA HIS A 53 -8.31 -3.92 -17.90
C HIS A 53 -9.22 -4.82 -17.05
N ALA A 54 -9.76 -4.29 -15.95
CA ALA A 54 -10.74 -4.98 -15.11
C ALA A 54 -11.96 -4.10 -14.87
N ASN A 55 -13.16 -4.68 -14.95
CA ASN A 55 -14.39 -3.98 -14.57
C ASN A 55 -14.55 -3.93 -13.03
N ALA A 56 -13.50 -3.57 -12.30
CA ALA A 56 -13.43 -3.63 -10.85
C ALA A 56 -12.56 -2.52 -10.23
N ILE A 57 -12.80 -2.25 -8.95
CA ILE A 57 -11.93 -1.50 -8.06
C ILE A 57 -11.32 -2.49 -7.06
N GLY A 58 -10.03 -2.34 -6.78
CA GLY A 58 -9.31 -3.17 -5.83
C GLY A 58 -9.36 -2.60 -4.41
N ARG A 59 -9.41 -3.49 -3.42
CA ARG A 59 -9.21 -3.16 -2.01
C ARG A 59 -8.31 -4.20 -1.35
N LEU A 60 -7.17 -3.77 -0.83
CA LEU A 60 -6.29 -4.58 0.01
C LEU A 60 -6.61 -4.29 1.48
N ARG A 61 -6.89 -5.34 2.25
CA ARG A 61 -7.07 -5.26 3.70
C ARG A 61 -6.61 -6.53 4.38
N ASN A 62 -5.83 -6.41 5.46
CA ASN A 62 -5.28 -7.56 6.20
C ASN A 62 -4.55 -8.57 5.30
N GLY A 63 -3.83 -8.07 4.29
CA GLY A 63 -3.09 -8.88 3.33
C GLY A 63 -3.94 -9.64 2.32
N ARG A 64 -5.23 -9.33 2.19
CA ARG A 64 -6.14 -9.90 1.19
C ARG A 64 -6.58 -8.84 0.20
N ILE A 65 -6.46 -9.15 -1.09
CA ILE A 65 -7.02 -8.33 -2.18
C ILE A 65 -8.46 -8.78 -2.42
N GLU A 66 -9.36 -7.81 -2.55
CA GLU A 66 -10.72 -7.96 -3.01
C GLU A 66 -10.91 -7.16 -4.30
N ARG A 67 -11.58 -7.75 -5.29
CA ARG A 67 -12.02 -7.07 -6.52
C ARG A 67 -13.50 -6.75 -6.37
N LEU A 68 -13.83 -5.47 -6.31
CA LEU A 68 -15.18 -4.95 -6.18
C LEU A 68 -15.72 -4.63 -7.57
N PRO A 69 -16.73 -5.37 -8.07
CA PRO A 69 -17.25 -5.15 -9.42
C PRO A 69 -17.82 -3.75 -9.59
N THR A 70 -17.55 -3.15 -10.75
CA THR A 70 -18.19 -1.91 -11.20
C THR A 70 -19.36 -2.22 -12.12
N SER A 71 -20.24 -1.24 -12.34
CA SER A 71 -21.43 -1.40 -13.19
C SER A 71 -21.15 -1.38 -14.69
N GLY A 72 -19.91 -1.13 -15.12
CA GLY A 72 -19.58 -0.90 -16.52
C GLY A 72 -18.11 -1.18 -16.83
N ARG A 73 -17.71 -0.81 -18.05
CA ARG A 73 -16.29 -0.91 -18.41
C ARG A 73 -15.49 0.14 -17.65
N ASN A 74 -14.47 -0.32 -16.94
CA ASN A 74 -13.48 0.54 -16.31
C ASN A 74 -12.29 0.64 -17.28
N ILE A 75 -12.10 1.78 -17.92
CA ILE A 75 -11.04 1.98 -18.91
C ILE A 75 -10.19 3.14 -18.41
N GLU A 76 -8.90 2.89 -18.18
CA GLU A 76 -7.94 3.88 -17.68
C GLU A 76 -8.41 4.65 -16.41
N PRO A 77 -8.80 3.95 -15.33
CA PRO A 77 -9.20 4.62 -14.09
C PRO A 77 -7.99 5.21 -13.36
N ILE A 78 -7.68 6.49 -13.59
CA ILE A 78 -6.50 7.16 -13.02
C ILE A 78 -6.84 7.92 -11.72
N GLY A 79 -8.08 8.36 -11.56
CA GLY A 79 -8.51 9.09 -10.36
C GLY A 79 -8.95 8.14 -9.25
N LEU A 80 -8.48 8.37 -8.02
CA LEU A 80 -8.97 7.68 -6.83
C LEU A 80 -8.86 8.59 -5.61
N ALA A 81 -9.95 8.70 -4.84
CA ALA A 81 -9.99 9.42 -3.57
C ALA A 81 -10.87 8.68 -2.55
N ILE A 82 -10.56 8.82 -1.27
CA ILE A 82 -11.40 8.30 -0.18
C ILE A 82 -12.13 9.46 0.47
N ALA A 83 -13.45 9.35 0.60
CA ALA A 83 -14.28 10.30 1.33
C ALA A 83 -14.24 10.03 2.84
N ASP A 84 -14.65 11.01 3.64
CA ASP A 84 -14.65 10.94 5.11
C ASP A 84 -15.54 9.83 5.67
N ASP A 85 -16.55 9.40 4.90
CA ASP A 85 -17.41 8.27 5.22
C ASP A 85 -16.77 6.89 4.92
N GLY A 86 -15.55 6.89 4.36
CA GLY A 86 -14.80 5.69 3.99
C GLY A 86 -15.09 5.17 2.57
N SER A 87 -15.95 5.83 1.81
CA SER A 87 -16.25 5.46 0.42
C SER A 87 -15.09 5.81 -0.52
N ALA A 88 -14.83 4.95 -1.51
CA ALA A 88 -13.88 5.24 -2.58
C ALA A 88 -14.59 5.86 -3.80
N TRP A 89 -14.08 7.00 -4.25
CA TRP A 89 -14.48 7.70 -5.47
C TRP A 89 -13.41 7.52 -6.53
N TYR A 90 -13.80 7.24 -7.76
CA TYR A 90 -12.89 7.08 -8.89
C TYR A 90 -13.47 7.74 -10.15
N THR A 91 -12.60 7.99 -11.14
CA THR A 91 -12.94 8.56 -12.45
C THR A 91 -12.50 7.63 -13.55
#